data_AF-A0A076NP41-F1
#
_entry.id   AF-A0A076NP41-F1
#
_cell.length_a   1.000
_cell.length_b   1.000
_cell.length_c   1.000
_cell.angle_alpha   90.00
_cell.angle_beta   90.00
_cell.angle_gamma   90.00
#
_symmetry.space_group_name_H-M   'P 1'
#
loop_
_entity.id
_entity.type
_entity.pdbx_description
1 polymer ?
#
loop_
_entity_poly.entity_id
_entity_poly.type
_entity_poly.pdbx_seq_one_letter_code
_entity_poly.pdbx_strand_id
1 'polypeptide(L)'
;MVSLPPQNPQSPSHIAPAAAPQPDPHGKKGTPPESVRFMLTCWAVMIAGELLHQILTVVVTVLDPAALRESAKQAAEGRGEELSDAMLTFGIYGSVVLMALIQLVILGVFAYALRTVAKRGKWAANARRLLQVFAAFFGLRVLTLFMMTPASATVPVALYAADGVIQIILGVAGVLGLVYSTRKESVDWVEPKKTREPSGDGE
;
A
#
# COMPACT_ATOMS: atom_id res chain seq x y z
N MET A 1 -24.04 6.97 69.46
CA MET A 1 -22.74 6.31 69.17
C MET A 1 -23.04 5.16 68.22
N VAL A 2 -22.78 5.33 66.93
CA VAL A 2 -23.14 4.35 65.88
C VAL A 2 -21.92 3.48 65.63
N SER A 3 -22.00 2.20 65.99
CA SER A 3 -20.95 1.21 65.70
C SER A 3 -20.96 0.90 64.21
N LEU A 4 -19.83 1.15 63.54
CA LEU A 4 -19.62 0.70 62.16
C LEU A 4 -19.35 -0.82 62.15
N PRO A 5 -19.90 -1.58 61.20
CA PRO A 5 -19.61 -3.00 61.05
C PRO A 5 -18.14 -3.22 60.65
N PRO A 6 -17.55 -4.38 61.01
CA PRO A 6 -16.14 -4.65 60.77
C PRO A 6 -15.83 -4.69 59.27
N GLN A 7 -14.77 -3.97 58.87
CA GLN A 7 -14.21 -4.06 57.53
C GLN A 7 -13.64 -5.45 57.29
N ASN A 8 -14.22 -6.17 56.33
CA ASN A 8 -13.69 -7.43 55.84
C ASN A 8 -12.44 -7.16 54.97
N PRO A 9 -11.23 -7.63 55.35
CA PRO A 9 -10.00 -7.38 54.58
C PRO A 9 -9.92 -8.12 53.24
N GLN A 10 -10.93 -8.95 52.91
CA GLN A 10 -10.94 -9.81 51.73
C GLN A 10 -11.91 -9.35 50.63
N SER A 11 -12.39 -8.11 50.66
CA SER A 11 -13.12 -7.55 49.51
C SER A 11 -12.16 -7.32 48.34
N PRO A 12 -12.33 -7.99 47.18
CA PRO A 12 -11.51 -7.72 46.01
C PRO A 12 -11.92 -6.35 45.44
N SER A 13 -11.24 -5.29 45.87
CA SER A 13 -11.43 -3.91 45.39
C SER A 13 -10.73 -3.64 44.04
N HIS A 14 -10.34 -4.68 43.33
CA HIS A 14 -9.85 -4.55 41.97
C HIS A 14 -10.77 -5.37 41.07
N ILE A 15 -11.62 -4.68 40.32
CA ILE A 15 -12.04 -5.22 39.03
C ILE A 15 -10.73 -5.33 38.25
N ALA A 16 -10.15 -6.53 38.26
CA ALA A 16 -9.11 -6.88 37.32
C ALA A 16 -9.66 -6.51 35.93
N PRO A 17 -8.91 -5.77 35.09
CA PRO A 17 -9.33 -5.58 33.71
C PRO A 17 -9.63 -6.97 33.18
N ALA A 18 -10.87 -7.22 32.76
CA ALA A 18 -11.23 -8.44 32.05
C ALA A 18 -10.14 -8.63 31.01
N ALA A 19 -9.36 -9.70 31.16
CA ALA A 19 -8.09 -9.88 30.49
C ALA A 19 -8.26 -9.47 29.02
N ALA A 20 -7.76 -8.28 28.67
CA ALA A 20 -7.48 -7.98 27.28
C ALA A 20 -6.61 -9.15 26.83
N PRO A 21 -6.99 -9.89 25.77
CA PRO A 21 -6.31 -11.11 25.39
C PRO A 21 -4.81 -10.85 25.40
N GLN A 22 -4.13 -11.41 26.39
CA GLN A 22 -2.69 -11.23 26.50
C GLN A 22 -2.15 -11.80 25.18
N PRO A 23 -1.37 -11.01 24.40
CA PRO A 23 -0.91 -11.48 23.12
C PRO A 23 -0.11 -12.74 23.40
N ASP A 24 -0.68 -13.85 22.96
CA ASP A 24 -0.07 -15.16 23.13
C ASP A 24 1.33 -15.05 22.49
N PRO A 25 2.43 -15.18 23.26
CA PRO A 25 3.78 -15.09 22.70
C PRO A 25 4.02 -16.17 21.64
N HIS A 26 3.10 -17.14 21.55
CA HIS A 26 3.00 -18.14 20.50
C HIS A 26 1.60 -18.09 19.85
N GLY A 27 1.24 -16.94 19.27
CA GLY A 27 0.01 -16.78 18.49
C GLY A 27 -0.36 -18.05 17.73
N LYS A 28 -1.56 -18.58 18.02
CA LYS A 28 -2.12 -19.82 17.47
C LYS A 28 -1.60 -20.05 16.06
N LYS A 29 -0.85 -21.14 15.85
CA LYS A 29 -0.30 -21.56 14.55
C LYS A 29 -1.38 -21.46 13.47
N GLY A 30 -1.43 -20.35 12.74
CA GLY A 30 -2.40 -20.11 11.67
C GLY A 30 -2.96 -18.70 11.57
N THR A 31 -3.13 -17.96 12.68
CA THR A 31 -3.64 -16.58 12.62
C THR A 31 -2.50 -15.56 12.53
N PRO A 32 -2.48 -14.69 11.50
CA PRO A 32 -1.48 -13.63 11.40
C PRO A 32 -1.57 -12.68 12.60
N PRO A 33 -0.43 -12.27 13.19
CA PRO A 33 -0.38 -11.23 14.21
C PRO A 33 -1.11 -9.97 13.78
N GLU A 34 -1.56 -9.16 14.74
CA GLU A 34 -2.31 -7.94 14.45
C GLU A 34 -1.51 -6.98 13.55
N SER A 35 -0.20 -6.81 13.80
CA SER A 35 0.65 -5.98 12.95
C SER A 35 0.71 -6.48 11.51
N VAL A 36 0.71 -7.81 11.31
CA VAL A 36 0.74 -8.44 10.00
C VAL A 36 -0.59 -8.23 9.29
N ARG A 37 -1.71 -8.33 10.00
CA ARG A 37 -3.05 -8.06 9.45
C ARG A 37 -3.13 -6.62 8.96
N PHE A 38 -2.75 -5.65 9.79
CA PHE A 38 -2.77 -4.25 9.37
C PHE A 38 -1.80 -3.95 8.24
N MET A 39 -0.58 -4.48 8.26
CA MET A 39 0.37 -4.36 7.15
C MET A 39 -0.24 -4.88 5.84
N LEU A 40 -0.82 -6.09 5.85
CA LEU A 40 -1.42 -6.70 4.67
C LEU A 40 -2.64 -5.92 4.17
N THR A 41 -3.50 -5.45 5.09
CA THR A 41 -4.67 -4.64 4.74
C THR A 41 -4.25 -3.30 4.14
N CYS A 42 -3.28 -2.60 4.74
CA CYS A 42 -2.75 -1.34 4.21
C CYS A 42 -2.20 -1.52 2.80
N TRP A 43 -1.38 -2.54 2.56
CA TRP A 43 -0.85 -2.81 1.23
C TRP A 43 -1.90 -3.29 0.24
N ALA A 44 -2.91 -4.03 0.69
CA ALA A 44 -4.06 -4.40 -0.15
C ALA A 44 -4.86 -3.16 -0.59
N VAL A 45 -5.14 -2.24 0.32
CA VAL A 45 -5.82 -0.97 0.02
C VAL A 45 -4.99 -0.13 -0.95
N MET A 46 -3.68 -0.04 -0.73
CA MET A 46 -2.76 0.65 -1.64
C MET A 46 -2.80 0.07 -3.05
N ILE A 47 -2.72 -1.26 -3.20
CA ILE A 47 -2.75 -1.94 -4.51
C ILE A 47 -4.11 -1.82 -5.18
N ALA A 48 -5.20 -2.05 -4.45
CA ALA A 48 -6.55 -1.98 -5.01
C ALA A 48 -6.92 -0.54 -5.40
N GLY A 49 -6.52 0.43 -4.59
CA GLY A 49 -6.72 1.83 -4.89
C GLY A 49 -5.86 2.30 -6.07
N GLU A 50 -4.64 1.77 -6.23
CA GLU A 50 -3.82 2.08 -7.40
C GLU A 50 -4.47 1.59 -8.70
N LEU A 51 -5.11 0.41 -8.67
CA LEU A 51 -5.90 -0.06 -9.81
C LEU A 51 -7.02 0.93 -10.16
N LEU A 52 -7.71 1.44 -9.14
CA LEU A 52 -8.80 2.41 -9.34
C LEU A 52 -8.27 3.72 -9.92
N HIS A 53 -7.20 4.26 -9.35
CA HIS A 53 -6.51 5.44 -9.86
C HIS A 53 -6.07 5.26 -11.33
N GLN A 54 -5.52 4.09 -11.66
CA GLN A 54 -5.10 3.77 -13.01
C GLN A 54 -6.29 3.76 -13.99
N ILE A 55 -7.42 3.18 -13.61
CA ILE A 55 -8.65 3.20 -14.42
C ILE A 55 -9.11 4.64 -14.65
N LEU A 56 -9.16 5.46 -13.59
CA LEU A 56 -9.55 6.87 -13.69
C LEU A 56 -8.61 7.64 -14.63
N THR A 57 -7.30 7.41 -14.51
CA THR A 57 -6.29 8.04 -15.37
C THR A 57 -6.49 7.69 -16.84
N VAL A 58 -6.73 6.41 -17.16
CA VAL A 58 -7.00 5.95 -18.53
C VAL A 58 -8.29 6.59 -19.06
N VAL A 59 -9.36 6.61 -18.26
CA VAL A 59 -10.64 7.23 -18.65
C VAL A 59 -10.45 8.72 -18.95
N VAL A 60 -9.81 9.47 -18.06
CA VAL A 60 -9.53 10.90 -18.25
C VAL A 60 -8.71 11.13 -19.51
N THR A 61 -7.68 10.32 -19.72
CA THR A 61 -6.78 10.44 -20.89
C THR A 61 -7.48 10.14 -22.21
N VAL A 62 -8.42 9.19 -22.22
CA VAL A 62 -9.21 8.85 -23.42
C VAL A 62 -10.26 9.92 -23.71
N LEU A 63 -10.86 10.52 -22.66
CA LEU A 63 -11.84 11.60 -22.79
C LEU A 63 -11.22 12.93 -23.24
N ASP A 64 -10.02 13.26 -22.75
CA ASP A 64 -9.29 14.48 -23.13
C ASP A 64 -7.82 14.18 -23.48
N PRO A 65 -7.53 13.78 -24.72
CA PRO A 65 -6.17 13.56 -25.18
C PRO A 65 -5.45 14.88 -25.55
N ALA A 66 -6.04 16.06 -25.34
CA ALA A 66 -5.50 17.33 -25.84
C ALA A 66 -4.09 17.59 -25.31
N ALA A 67 -3.85 17.36 -24.01
CA ALA A 67 -2.53 17.52 -23.39
C ALA A 67 -1.47 16.56 -23.98
N LEU A 68 -1.87 15.32 -24.29
CA LEU A 68 -0.98 14.34 -24.95
C LEU A 68 -0.70 14.73 -26.40
N ARG A 69 -1.70 15.28 -27.10
CA ARG A 69 -1.55 15.74 -28.48
C ARG A 69 -0.63 16.95 -28.57
N GLU A 70 -0.74 17.88 -27.64
CA GLU A 70 0.16 19.04 -27.57
C GLU A 70 1.60 18.61 -27.28
N SER A 71 1.79 17.72 -26.30
CA SER A 71 3.11 17.16 -25.98
C SER A 71 3.72 16.39 -27.15
N ALA A 72 2.91 15.60 -27.87
CA ALA A 72 3.35 14.86 -29.06
C ALA A 72 3.72 15.78 -30.23
N LYS A 73 2.95 16.86 -30.45
CA LYS A 73 3.27 17.88 -31.45
C LYS A 73 4.58 18.59 -31.14
N GLN A 74 4.78 19.04 -29.89
CA GLN A 74 6.04 19.68 -29.47
C GLN A 74 7.24 18.74 -29.67
N ALA A 75 7.07 17.44 -29.38
CA ALA A 75 8.11 16.44 -29.60
C ALA A 75 8.42 16.18 -31.08
N ALA A 76 7.40 16.25 -31.97
CA ALA A 76 7.55 16.08 -33.41
C ALA A 76 8.19 17.30 -34.07
N GLU A 77 7.77 18.51 -33.68
CA GLU A 77 8.35 19.78 -34.09
C GLU A 77 9.84 19.84 -33.71
N GLY A 78 10.21 19.39 -32.51
CA GLY A 78 11.61 19.28 -32.08
C GLY A 78 12.47 18.28 -32.86
N ARG A 79 11.84 17.37 -33.63
CA ARG A 79 12.51 16.37 -34.48
C ARG A 79 12.47 16.71 -35.97
N GLY A 80 11.77 17.77 -36.36
CA GLY A 80 11.58 18.15 -37.77
C GLY A 80 10.75 17.14 -38.57
N GLU A 81 9.95 16.29 -37.91
CA GLU A 81 9.09 15.30 -38.55
C GLU A 81 7.64 15.80 -38.62
N GLU A 82 7.09 15.93 -39.83
CA GLU A 82 5.64 16.07 -40.01
C GLU A 82 4.98 14.69 -39.88
N LEU A 83 4.48 14.39 -38.67
CA LEU A 83 3.67 13.20 -38.44
C LEU A 83 2.26 13.39 -38.99
N SER A 84 1.77 12.43 -39.78
CA SER A 84 0.37 12.42 -40.19
C SER A 84 -0.54 12.33 -38.96
N ASP A 85 -1.72 12.96 -39.03
CA ASP A 85 -2.71 12.92 -37.93
C ASP A 85 -3.07 11.49 -37.51
N ALA A 86 -3.09 10.55 -38.46
CA ALA A 86 -3.34 9.13 -38.19
C ALA A 86 -2.19 8.49 -37.37
N MET A 87 -0.94 8.81 -37.72
CA MET A 87 0.23 8.29 -36.99
C MET A 87 0.35 8.91 -35.61
N LEU A 88 0.03 10.20 -35.48
CA LEU A 88 0.00 10.94 -34.22
C LEU A 88 -1.07 10.35 -33.29
N THR A 89 -2.28 10.11 -33.80
CA THR A 89 -3.38 9.51 -33.04
C THR A 89 -3.05 8.07 -32.60
N PHE A 90 -2.51 7.25 -33.50
CA PHE A 90 -2.06 5.89 -33.16
C PHE A 90 -0.95 5.89 -32.11
N GLY A 91 0.01 6.80 -32.23
CA GLY A 91 1.10 6.97 -31.26
C GLY A 91 0.59 7.35 -29.87
N ILE A 92 -0.36 8.29 -29.78
CA ILE A 92 -0.98 8.68 -28.51
C ILE A 92 -1.67 7.48 -27.87
N TYR A 93 -2.64 6.85 -28.52
CA TYR A 93 -3.39 5.76 -27.92
C TYR A 93 -2.52 4.52 -27.67
N GLY A 94 -1.58 4.22 -28.57
CA GLY A 94 -0.60 3.15 -28.39
C GLY A 94 0.28 3.36 -27.16
N SER A 95 0.75 4.60 -26.93
CA SER A 95 1.55 4.94 -25.74
C SER A 95 0.72 4.83 -24.45
N VAL A 96 -0.53 5.27 -24.47
CA VAL A 96 -1.45 5.18 -23.31
C VAL A 96 -1.70 3.71 -22.95
N VAL A 97 -1.99 2.87 -23.93
CA VAL A 97 -2.21 1.43 -23.72
C VAL A 97 -0.94 0.75 -23.20
N LEU A 98 0.21 1.03 -23.82
CA LEU A 98 1.48 0.43 -23.40
C LEU A 98 1.84 0.84 -21.96
N MET A 99 1.68 2.11 -21.61
CA MET A 99 1.94 2.61 -20.27
C MET A 99 0.99 1.97 -19.24
N ALA A 100 -0.29 1.83 -19.59
CA ALA A 100 -1.27 1.15 -18.75
C ALA A 100 -0.92 -0.33 -18.54
N LEU A 101 -0.49 -1.04 -19.60
CA LEU A 101 -0.06 -2.44 -19.48
C LEU A 101 1.17 -2.61 -18.58
N ILE A 102 2.17 -1.73 -18.71
CA ILE A 102 3.36 -1.74 -17.85
C ILE A 102 2.95 -1.54 -16.39
N GLN A 103 2.09 -0.56 -16.10
CA GLN A 103 1.57 -0.33 -14.75
C GLN A 103 0.79 -1.54 -14.21
N LEU A 104 -0.04 -2.19 -15.03
CA LEU A 104 -0.76 -3.41 -14.62
C LEU A 104 0.18 -4.56 -14.30
N VAL A 105 1.26 -4.74 -15.06
CA VAL A 105 2.29 -5.75 -14.77
C VAL A 105 2.94 -5.48 -13.42
N ILE A 106 3.34 -4.22 -13.16
CA ILE A 106 3.92 -3.81 -11.88
C ILE A 106 2.94 -4.07 -10.73
N LEU A 107 1.66 -3.72 -10.91
CA LEU A 107 0.62 -3.97 -9.92
C LEU A 107 0.40 -5.47 -9.66
N GLY A 108 0.47 -6.28 -10.72
CA GLY A 108 0.42 -7.75 -10.63
C GLY A 108 1.58 -8.31 -9.81
N VAL A 109 2.79 -7.76 -9.99
CA VAL A 109 3.96 -8.12 -9.15
C VAL A 109 3.71 -7.77 -7.68
N PHE A 110 3.09 -6.62 -7.37
CA PHE A 110 2.77 -6.25 -5.99
C PHE A 110 1.70 -7.15 -5.39
N ALA A 111 0.64 -7.48 -6.13
CA ALA A 111 -0.38 -8.41 -5.69
C ALA A 111 0.21 -9.80 -5.41
N TYR A 112 1.12 -10.26 -6.27
CA TYR A 112 1.86 -11.50 -6.07
C TYR A 112 2.78 -11.45 -4.84
N ALA A 113 3.52 -10.36 -4.66
CA ALA A 113 4.37 -10.15 -3.49
C ALA A 113 3.52 -10.15 -2.20
N LEU A 114 2.38 -9.46 -2.20
CA LEU A 114 1.47 -9.39 -1.07
C LEU A 114 0.94 -10.79 -0.71
N ARG A 115 0.50 -11.55 -1.71
CA ARG A 115 0.05 -12.93 -1.54
C ARG A 115 1.17 -13.82 -1.00
N THR A 116 2.40 -13.61 -1.44
CA THR A 116 3.57 -14.35 -0.96
C THR A 116 3.88 -14.05 0.51
N VAL A 117 3.77 -12.79 0.94
CA VAL A 117 3.89 -12.39 2.36
C VAL A 117 2.75 -12.98 3.19
N ALA A 118 1.50 -12.89 2.70
CA ALA A 118 0.33 -13.42 3.40
C ALA A 118 0.41 -14.94 3.60
N LYS A 119 0.93 -15.67 2.61
CA LYS A 119 1.06 -17.13 2.65
C LYS A 119 2.39 -17.63 3.22
N ARG A 120 3.28 -16.75 3.69
CA ARG A 120 4.62 -17.10 4.18
C ARG A 120 5.42 -17.95 3.17
N GLY A 121 5.37 -17.57 1.90
CA GLY A 121 6.09 -18.27 0.83
C GLY A 121 7.62 -18.23 1.03
N LYS A 122 8.34 -19.07 0.28
CA LYS A 122 9.83 -19.17 0.35
C LYS A 122 10.56 -17.83 0.15
N TRP A 123 9.91 -16.88 -0.53
CA TRP A 123 10.42 -15.54 -0.84
C TRP A 123 9.73 -14.42 -0.04
N ALA A 124 9.00 -14.74 1.03
CA ALA A 124 8.22 -13.77 1.80
C ALA A 124 9.06 -12.61 2.36
N ALA A 125 10.29 -12.87 2.79
CA ALA A 125 11.21 -11.84 3.26
C ALA A 125 11.53 -10.80 2.17
N ASN A 126 11.89 -11.27 0.97
CA ASN A 126 12.20 -10.42 -0.18
C ASN A 126 10.93 -9.70 -0.68
N ALA A 127 9.80 -10.38 -0.73
CA ALA A 127 8.52 -9.79 -1.09
C ALA A 127 8.11 -8.67 -0.13
N ARG A 128 8.34 -8.83 1.19
CA ARG A 128 8.13 -7.77 2.19
C ARG A 128 9.02 -6.57 1.92
N ARG A 129 10.32 -6.77 1.67
CA ARG A 129 11.27 -5.67 1.36
C ARG A 129 10.88 -4.93 0.08
N LEU A 130 10.49 -5.65 -0.96
CA LEU A 130 9.97 -5.07 -2.19
C LEU A 130 8.78 -4.14 -1.89
N LEU A 131 7.77 -4.65 -1.17
CA LEU A 131 6.58 -3.87 -0.80
C LEU A 131 6.90 -2.67 0.10
N GLN A 132 7.93 -2.74 0.94
CA GLN A 132 8.40 -1.60 1.74
C GLN A 132 8.96 -0.47 0.88
N VAL A 133 9.82 -0.79 -0.09
CA VAL A 133 10.40 0.19 -1.01
C VAL A 133 9.30 0.88 -1.80
N PHE A 134 8.34 0.11 -2.32
CA PHE A 134 7.23 0.68 -3.05
C PHE A 134 6.26 1.46 -2.17
N ALA A 135 5.98 1.00 -0.95
CA ALA A 135 5.18 1.75 0.01
C ALA A 135 5.81 3.13 0.33
N ALA A 136 7.13 3.19 0.44
CA ALA A 136 7.85 4.46 0.59
C ALA A 136 7.71 5.34 -0.67
N PHE A 137 7.81 4.76 -1.87
CA PHE A 137 7.56 5.48 -3.12
C PHE A 137 6.14 6.05 -3.19
N PHE A 138 5.11 5.29 -2.82
CA PHE A 138 3.73 5.78 -2.75
C PHE A 138 3.55 6.91 -1.74
N GLY A 139 4.23 6.80 -0.58
CA GLY A 139 4.28 7.87 0.41
C GLY A 139 4.97 9.14 -0.10
N LEU A 140 6.02 9.00 -0.92
CA LEU A 140 6.64 10.16 -1.59
C LEU A 140 5.71 10.72 -2.69
N ARG A 141 5.06 9.84 -3.47
CA ARG A 141 4.18 10.22 -4.57
C ARG A 141 3.06 11.14 -4.11
N VAL A 142 2.39 10.80 -3.00
CA VAL A 142 1.32 11.66 -2.48
C VAL A 142 1.81 13.05 -2.07
N LEU A 143 3.07 13.19 -1.62
CA LEU A 143 3.64 14.51 -1.31
C LEU A 143 3.81 15.35 -2.58
N THR A 144 4.18 14.72 -3.70
CA THR A 144 4.33 15.41 -4.98
C THR A 144 3.00 15.80 -5.61
N LEU A 145 1.89 15.14 -5.25
CA LEU A 145 0.55 15.49 -5.73
C LEU A 145 0.18 16.94 -5.38
N PHE A 146 0.59 17.44 -4.21
CA PHE A 146 0.35 18.82 -3.79
C PHE A 146 1.17 19.85 -4.58
N MET A 147 2.15 19.41 -5.37
CA MET A 147 2.99 20.26 -6.22
C MET A 147 2.51 20.27 -7.69
N MET A 148 1.54 19.44 -8.04
CA MET A 148 1.01 19.34 -9.41
C MET A 148 -0.19 20.27 -9.62
N THR A 149 -0.19 20.99 -10.73
CA THR A 149 -1.36 21.75 -11.20
C THR A 149 -2.16 20.93 -12.22
N PRO A 150 -3.50 20.94 -12.18
CA PRO A 150 -4.33 20.27 -13.17
C PRO A 150 -4.03 20.79 -14.58
N ALA A 151 -3.73 19.89 -15.52
CA ALA A 151 -3.31 20.25 -16.88
C ALA A 151 -4.47 20.38 -17.88
N SER A 152 -5.69 19.96 -17.53
CA SER A 152 -6.86 19.99 -18.43
C SER A 152 -7.89 21.05 -18.01
N ALA A 153 -8.40 21.78 -19.01
CA ALA A 153 -9.52 22.70 -18.85
C ALA A 153 -10.89 22.04 -19.10
N THR A 154 -10.94 20.82 -19.63
CA THR A 154 -12.20 20.18 -20.09
C THR A 154 -12.71 19.09 -19.15
N VAL A 155 -11.84 18.52 -18.32
CA VAL A 155 -12.20 17.47 -17.36
C VAL A 155 -12.78 18.11 -16.09
N PRO A 156 -13.95 17.65 -15.59
CA PRO A 156 -14.56 18.20 -14.38
C PRO A 156 -13.60 18.17 -13.19
N VAL A 157 -13.46 19.31 -12.49
CA VAL A 157 -12.63 19.46 -11.29
C VAL A 157 -12.97 18.42 -10.22
N ALA A 158 -14.24 17.99 -10.16
CA ALA A 158 -14.70 16.94 -9.25
C ALA A 158 -13.98 15.59 -9.48
N LEU A 159 -13.63 15.24 -10.72
CA LEU A 159 -12.90 14.00 -11.01
C LEU A 159 -11.45 14.08 -10.52
N TYR A 160 -10.78 15.22 -10.71
CA TYR A 160 -9.44 15.44 -10.16
C TYR A 160 -9.44 15.45 -8.63
N ALA A 161 -10.44 16.05 -8.01
CA ALA A 161 -10.59 16.05 -6.55
C ALA A 161 -10.82 14.63 -6.02
N ALA A 162 -11.71 13.85 -6.66
CA ALA A 162 -11.96 12.47 -6.29
C ALA A 162 -10.71 11.60 -6.45
N ASP A 163 -9.97 11.76 -7.55
CA ASP A 163 -8.71 11.06 -7.78
C ASP A 163 -7.65 11.45 -6.73
N GLY A 164 -7.54 12.73 -6.40
CA GLY A 164 -6.65 13.22 -5.34
C GLY A 164 -6.97 12.61 -3.97
N VAL A 165 -8.26 12.48 -3.62
CA VAL A 165 -8.68 11.79 -2.38
C VAL A 165 -8.23 10.33 -2.39
N ILE A 166 -8.40 9.61 -3.51
CA ILE A 166 -7.92 8.23 -3.66
C ILE A 166 -6.41 8.20 -3.46
N GLN A 167 -5.65 9.06 -4.13
CA GLN A 167 -4.20 9.09 -4.00
C GLN A 167 -3.73 9.40 -2.55
N ILE A 168 -4.46 10.24 -1.81
CA ILE A 168 -4.18 10.50 -0.39
C ILE A 168 -4.36 9.24 0.44
N ILE A 169 -5.49 8.54 0.28
CA ILE A 169 -5.76 7.28 0.99
C ILE A 169 -4.64 6.26 0.71
N LEU A 170 -4.19 6.16 -0.54
CA LEU A 170 -3.16 5.22 -0.98
C LEU A 170 -1.81 5.57 -0.36
N GLY A 171 -1.44 6.85 -0.35
CA GLY A 171 -0.20 7.33 0.27
C GLY A 171 -0.17 7.05 1.78
N VAL A 172 -1.27 7.36 2.48
CA VAL A 172 -1.42 7.06 3.91
C VAL A 172 -1.36 5.55 4.16
N ALA A 173 -2.06 4.75 3.34
CA ALA A 173 -2.00 3.29 3.43
C ALA A 173 -0.59 2.75 3.19
N GLY A 174 0.16 3.32 2.24
CA GLY A 174 1.57 2.99 2.01
C GLY A 174 2.42 3.27 3.24
N VAL A 175 2.34 4.48 3.82
CA VAL A 175 3.10 4.85 5.01
C VAL A 175 2.74 3.98 6.22
N LEU A 176 1.45 3.75 6.49
CA LEU A 176 1.02 2.87 7.57
C LEU A 176 1.47 1.43 7.35
N GLY A 177 1.35 0.91 6.13
CA GLY A 177 1.85 -0.42 5.77
C GLY A 177 3.35 -0.55 6.01
N LEU A 178 4.13 0.48 5.69
CA LEU A 178 5.56 0.56 5.99
C LEU A 178 5.80 0.52 7.50
N VAL A 179 5.09 1.33 8.30
CA VAL A 179 5.22 1.35 9.76
C VAL A 179 4.88 -0.01 10.38
N TYR A 180 3.78 -0.66 9.96
CA TYR A 180 3.43 -1.97 10.48
C TYR A 180 4.40 -3.06 10.03
N SER A 181 5.00 -2.91 8.84
CA SER A 181 5.97 -3.87 8.34
C SER A 181 7.27 -3.94 9.14
N THR A 182 7.67 -2.86 9.83
CA THR A 182 8.91 -2.83 10.63
C THR A 182 8.74 -3.40 12.04
N ARG A 183 7.50 -3.68 12.47
CA ARG A 183 7.23 -4.32 13.76
C ARG A 183 7.85 -5.72 13.81
N LYS A 184 8.38 -6.10 14.99
CA LYS A 184 9.04 -7.40 15.21
C LYS A 184 8.17 -8.57 14.76
N GLU A 185 6.89 -8.54 15.14
CA GLU A 185 5.87 -9.51 14.70
C GLU A 185 5.80 -9.68 13.17
N SER A 186 5.89 -8.59 12.42
CA SER A 186 5.86 -8.60 10.95
C SER A 186 7.15 -9.13 10.32
N VAL A 187 8.29 -8.92 10.99
CA VAL A 187 9.60 -9.47 10.58
C VAL A 187 9.62 -10.97 10.83
N ASP A 188 9.31 -11.38 12.06
CA ASP A 188 9.30 -12.78 12.51
C ASP A 188 8.26 -13.62 11.73
N TRP A 189 7.21 -12.97 11.22
CA TRP A 189 6.22 -13.61 10.35
C TRP A 189 6.85 -14.15 9.05
N VAL A 190 7.75 -13.40 8.42
CA VAL A 190 8.39 -13.78 7.15
C VAL A 190 9.77 -14.40 7.31
N GLU A 191 10.42 -14.18 8.45
CA GLU A 191 11.73 -14.70 8.83
C GLU A 191 11.64 -15.35 10.23
N PRO A 192 10.99 -16.51 10.40
CA PRO A 192 10.87 -17.14 11.71
C PRO A 192 12.27 -17.49 12.26
N LYS A 193 12.57 -17.03 13.49
CA LYS A 193 13.83 -17.37 14.18
C LYS A 193 14.04 -18.89 14.13
N LYS A 194 15.12 -19.32 13.48
CA LYS A 194 15.68 -20.66 13.68
C LYS A 194 16.03 -20.73 15.17
N THR A 195 15.25 -21.46 15.95
CA THR A 195 15.59 -21.77 17.34
C THR A 195 17.01 -22.32 17.33
N ARG A 196 17.96 -21.57 17.91
CA ARG A 196 19.25 -22.13 18.29
C ARG A 196 18.90 -23.20 19.32
N GLU A 197 19.01 -24.46 18.94
CA GLU A 197 19.08 -25.54 19.92
C GLU A 197 20.23 -25.18 20.88
N PRO A 198 20.01 -25.18 22.20
CA PRO A 198 21.12 -25.10 23.12
C PRO A 198 22.03 -26.28 22.80
N SER A 199 23.31 -26.02 22.51
CA SER A 199 24.29 -27.09 22.45
C SER A 199 24.21 -27.83 23.78
N GLY A 200 23.80 -29.10 23.70
CA GLY A 200 23.88 -30.02 24.82
C GLY A 200 25.34 -30.34 25.07
N ASP A 201 26.07 -29.37 25.61
CA ASP A 201 27.35 -29.60 26.26
C ASP A 201 27.02 -30.02 27.70
N GLY A 202 26.56 -31.27 27.82
CA GLY A 202 26.53 -32.00 29.08
C GLY A 202 27.86 -32.73 29.23
N GLU A 203 28.78 -32.08 29.95
CA GLU A 203 29.85 -32.78 30.68
C GLU A 203 29.30 -33.31 32.01
#